data_AF-A0A1F5SG98-F1
#
_entry.id   AF-A0A1F5SG98-F1
#
_cell.length_a   1.000
_cell.length_b   1.000
_cell.length_c   1.000
_cell.angle_alpha   90.00
_cell.angle_beta   90.00
_cell.angle_gamma   90.00
#
_symmetry.space_group_name_H-M   'P 1'
#
loop_
_entity.id
_entity.type
_entity.pdbx_description
1 polymer ?
#
loop_
_entity_poly.entity_id
_entity_poly.type
_entity_poly.pdbx_seq_one_letter_code
_entity_poly.pdbx_strand_id
1 'polypeptide(L)'
;MTALKLDQHDKGLTECIQGQIKEAIVSAHNPVAVAKRIGVIATKHRNKGRISAKKRYPFKGICENSGLPIDKSIASLDEVEPEKGYSGILRWVCQKANNSGLGTCGKC
;
A
#
# COMPACT_ATOMS: atom_id res chain seq x y z
N MET A 1 -19.85 -42.38 -24.62
CA MET A 1 -19.84 -41.76 -23.29
C MET A 1 -21.05 -40.86 -23.20
N THR A 2 -22.05 -41.24 -22.43
CA THR A 2 -23.29 -40.46 -22.26
C THR A 2 -22.97 -39.28 -21.34
N ALA A 3 -23.09 -38.06 -21.84
CA ALA A 3 -22.87 -36.86 -21.03
C ALA A 3 -23.92 -36.83 -19.91
N LEU A 4 -23.47 -36.96 -18.65
CA LEU A 4 -24.31 -36.77 -17.48
C LEU A 4 -24.84 -35.34 -17.50
N LYS A 5 -26.14 -35.18 -17.75
CA LYS A 5 -26.82 -33.89 -17.64
C LYS A 5 -27.04 -33.62 -16.16
N LEU A 6 -26.13 -32.85 -15.56
CA LEU A 6 -26.29 -32.34 -14.20
C LEU A 6 -27.48 -31.38 -14.18
N ASP A 7 -28.36 -31.57 -13.21
CA ASP A 7 -29.40 -30.60 -12.92
C ASP A 7 -28.79 -29.33 -12.29
N GLN A 8 -29.61 -28.31 -12.06
CA GLN A 8 -29.12 -27.04 -11.55
C GLN A 8 -28.58 -27.14 -10.12
N HIS A 9 -29.11 -28.07 -9.33
CA HIS A 9 -28.67 -28.31 -7.96
C HIS A 9 -27.27 -28.95 -7.96
N ASP A 10 -27.08 -29.98 -8.78
CA ASP A 10 -25.81 -30.70 -8.90
C ASP A 10 -24.69 -29.83 -9.52
N LYS A 11 -25.05 -28.92 -10.44
CA LYS A 11 -24.13 -27.89 -10.94
C LYS A 11 -23.67 -26.96 -9.81
N GLY A 12 -24.59 -26.45 -8.99
CA GLY A 12 -24.27 -25.57 -7.87
C GLY A 12 -23.34 -26.23 -6.85
N LEU A 13 -23.57 -27.52 -6.54
CA LEU A 13 -22.68 -28.29 -5.67
C LEU A 13 -21.28 -28.44 -6.27
N THR A 14 -21.19 -28.75 -7.57
CA THR A 14 -19.91 -28.93 -8.26
C THR A 14 -19.11 -27.63 -8.31
N GLU A 15 -19.76 -26.50 -8.62
CA GLU A 15 -19.14 -25.17 -8.66
C GLU A 15 -18.63 -24.74 -7.28
N CYS A 16 -19.39 -25.02 -6.22
CA CYS A 16 -18.99 -24.74 -4.83
C CYS A 16 -17.70 -25.48 -4.47
N ILE A 17 -17.63 -26.78 -4.75
CA ILE A 17 -16.44 -27.61 -4.48
C ILE A 17 -15.24 -27.12 -5.32
N GLN A 18 -15.45 -26.80 -6.60
CA GLN A 18 -14.39 -26.25 -7.46
C GLN A 18 -13.85 -24.92 -6.91
N GLY A 19 -14.71 -24.05 -6.40
CA GLY A 19 -14.33 -22.80 -5.74
C GLY A 19 -13.42 -23.04 -4.52
N GLN A 20 -13.83 -23.93 -3.63
CA GLN A 20 -13.07 -24.27 -2.42
C GLN A 20 -11.70 -24.89 -2.74
N ILE A 21 -11.61 -25.77 -3.74
CA ILE A 21 -10.34 -26.35 -4.19
C ILE A 21 -9.41 -25.25 -4.71
N LYS A 22 -9.94 -24.31 -5.51
CA LYS A 22 -9.15 -23.20 -6.05
C LYS A 22 -8.64 -22.28 -4.95
N GLU A 23 -9.46 -21.94 -3.97
CA GLU A 23 -9.06 -21.14 -2.81
C GLU A 23 -7.99 -21.83 -1.97
N ALA A 24 -8.14 -23.13 -1.72
CA ALA A 24 -7.16 -23.93 -1.00
C ALA A 24 -5.81 -23.93 -1.71
N ILE A 25 -5.78 -24.07 -3.05
CA ILE A 25 -4.55 -24.00 -3.86
C ILE A 25 -3.90 -22.61 -3.74
N VAL A 26 -4.66 -21.53 -3.89
CA VAL A 26 -4.14 -20.16 -3.77
C VAL A 26 -3.58 -19.91 -2.37
N SER A 27 -4.30 -20.34 -1.32
CA SER A 27 -3.88 -20.19 0.07
C SER A 27 -2.64 -21.02 0.39
N ALA A 28 -2.53 -22.24 -0.14
CA ALA A 28 -1.35 -23.09 0.02
C ALA A 28 -0.09 -22.46 -0.59
N HIS A 29 -0.22 -21.81 -1.76
CA HIS A 29 0.87 -21.09 -2.41
C HIS A 29 1.15 -19.70 -1.84
N ASN A 30 0.22 -19.13 -1.07
CA ASN A 30 0.39 -17.84 -0.41
C ASN A 30 0.18 -17.94 1.11
N PRO A 31 1.03 -18.68 1.84
CA PRO A 31 0.91 -18.79 3.29
C PRO A 31 0.93 -17.40 3.92
N VAL A 32 0.09 -17.16 4.92
CA VAL A 32 0.04 -15.89 5.67
C VAL A 32 1.43 -15.48 6.17
N ALA A 33 2.28 -16.44 6.55
CA ALA A 33 3.66 -16.19 6.95
C ALA A 33 4.52 -15.61 5.81
N VAL A 34 4.34 -16.10 4.57
CA VAL A 34 5.04 -15.59 3.38
C VAL A 34 4.56 -14.18 3.05
N ALA A 35 3.24 -13.95 3.03
CA ALA A 35 2.67 -12.61 2.80
C ALA A 35 3.17 -11.58 3.83
N LYS A 36 3.19 -11.95 5.12
CA LYS A 36 3.75 -11.11 6.19
C LYS A 36 5.23 -10.82 5.95
N ARG A 37 6.02 -11.82 5.54
CA ARG A 37 7.45 -11.63 5.28
C ARG A 37 7.72 -10.72 4.09
N ILE A 38 6.95 -10.85 3.02
CA ILE A 38 6.99 -9.94 1.86
C ILE A 38 6.68 -8.52 2.31
N GLY A 39 5.62 -8.32 3.09
CA GLY A 39 5.26 -7.02 3.64
C GLY A 39 6.39 -6.38 4.45
N VAL A 40 7.00 -7.13 5.37
CA VAL A 40 8.14 -6.67 6.17
C VAL A 40 9.33 -6.24 5.30
N ILE A 41 9.67 -7.03 4.28
CA ILE A 41 10.76 -6.70 3.35
C ILE A 41 10.42 -5.43 2.55
N ALA A 42 9.21 -5.34 2.00
CA ALA A 42 8.75 -4.18 1.25
C ALA A 42 8.80 -2.90 2.10
N THR A 43 8.29 -2.94 3.34
CA THR A 43 8.36 -1.81 4.29
C THR A 43 9.81 -1.43 4.60
N LYS A 44 10.70 -2.41 4.81
CA LYS A 44 12.13 -2.14 5.07
C LYS A 44 12.79 -1.42 3.90
N HIS A 45 12.53 -1.85 2.66
CA HIS A 45 13.07 -1.20 1.47
C HIS A 45 12.47 0.19 1.24
N ARG A 46 11.15 0.35 1.42
CA ARG A 46 10.47 1.64 1.36
C ARG A 46 11.06 2.63 2.37
N ASN A 47 11.33 2.20 3.60
CA ASN A 47 11.96 3.03 4.62
C ASN A 47 13.39 3.46 4.25
N LYS A 48 14.19 2.58 3.65
CA LYS A 48 15.52 2.94 3.12
C LYS A 48 15.39 4.01 2.01
N GLY A 49 14.44 3.83 1.10
CA GLY A 49 14.11 4.80 0.05
C GLY A 49 13.74 6.16 0.65
N ARG A 50 12.85 6.17 1.65
CA ARG A 50 12.45 7.39 2.37
C ARG A 50 13.62 8.13 2.99
N ILE A 51 14.52 7.42 3.66
CA ILE A 51 15.71 8.00 4.31
C ILE A 51 16.63 8.62 3.25
N SER A 52 16.88 7.91 2.14
CA SER A 52 17.68 8.42 1.02
C SER A 52 17.04 9.65 0.38
N ALA A 53 15.73 9.62 0.15
CA ALA A 53 14.97 10.73 -0.39
C ALA A 53 15.03 11.97 0.51
N LYS A 54 14.88 11.82 1.84
CA LYS A 54 15.03 12.93 2.79
C LYS A 54 16.42 13.59 2.76
N LYS A 55 17.47 12.83 2.42
CA LYS A 55 18.82 13.38 2.24
C LYS A 55 18.95 14.18 0.94
N ARG A 56 18.37 13.68 -0.16
CA ARG A 56 18.38 14.34 -1.48
C ARG A 56 17.43 15.54 -1.55
N TYR A 57 16.34 15.48 -0.80
CA TYR A 57 15.29 16.49 -0.76
C TYR A 57 15.13 17.01 0.67
N PRO A 58 16.06 17.88 1.13
CA PRO A 58 16.04 18.38 2.51
C PRO A 58 14.81 19.26 2.76
N PHE A 59 14.26 19.15 3.96
CA PHE A 59 13.09 19.93 4.38
C PHE A 59 13.45 21.42 4.52
N LYS A 60 12.60 22.29 3.96
CA LYS A 60 12.81 23.75 3.89
C LYS A 60 11.96 24.56 4.88
N GLY A 61 11.21 23.93 5.78
CA GLY A 61 10.35 24.64 6.73
C GLY A 61 8.97 25.02 6.20
N ILE A 62 8.63 24.62 4.97
CA ILE A 62 7.35 24.96 4.31
C ILE A 62 6.58 23.70 3.89
N CYS A 63 5.26 23.80 3.89
CA CYS A 63 4.38 22.85 3.23
C CYS A 63 4.28 23.21 1.75
N GLU A 64 4.76 22.34 0.87
CA GLU A 64 4.75 22.56 -0.58
C GLU A 64 3.37 22.37 -1.20
N ASN A 65 2.37 21.92 -0.42
CA ASN A 65 0.97 21.88 -0.85
C ASN A 65 0.22 23.19 -0.58
N SER A 66 0.50 23.88 0.53
CA SER A 66 -0.20 25.13 0.92
C SER A 66 0.65 26.39 0.80
N GLY A 67 1.97 26.25 0.69
CA GLY A 67 2.94 27.34 0.74
C GLY A 67 3.22 27.89 2.14
N LEU A 68 2.54 27.39 3.19
CA LEU A 68 2.67 27.91 4.55
C LEU A 68 3.80 27.25 5.34
N PRO A 69 4.43 27.96 6.30
CA PRO A 69 5.41 27.36 7.20
C PRO A 69 4.84 26.20 8.00
N ILE A 70 5.62 25.13 8.16
CA ILE A 70 5.26 23.99 9.01
C ILE A 70 6.43 23.56 9.88
N ASP A 71 6.12 23.01 11.05
CA ASP A 71 7.13 22.45 11.94
C ASP A 71 7.66 21.13 11.38
N LYS A 72 8.97 20.90 11.54
CA LYS A 72 9.64 19.65 11.13
C LYS A 72 9.06 18.41 11.81
N SER A 73 8.53 18.55 13.02
CA SER A 73 7.88 17.47 13.80
C SER A 73 6.60 16.94 13.14
N ILE A 74 5.89 17.79 12.37
CA ILE A 74 4.67 17.43 11.65
C ILE A 74 4.89 17.33 10.12
N ALA A 75 6.11 17.53 9.65
CA ALA A 75 6.47 17.46 8.24
C ALA A 75 6.64 16.00 7.79
N SER A 76 5.94 15.64 6.72
CA SER A 76 6.03 14.36 6.04
C SER A 76 6.49 14.54 4.60
N LEU A 77 7.22 13.55 4.09
CA LEU A 77 7.66 13.51 2.71
C LEU A 77 6.66 12.66 1.93
N ASP A 78 5.88 13.33 1.09
CA ASP A 78 4.81 12.76 0.27
C ASP A 78 5.33 12.37 -1.11
N GLU A 79 4.78 11.28 -1.64
CA GLU A 79 5.09 10.71 -2.95
C GLU A 79 3.99 11.15 -3.92
N VAL A 80 4.28 12.13 -4.78
CA VAL A 80 3.29 12.63 -5.76
C VAL A 80 2.94 11.56 -6.79
N GLU A 81 3.88 10.65 -7.06
CA GLU A 81 3.78 9.51 -7.96
C GLU A 81 3.94 8.20 -7.17
N PRO A 82 2.88 7.68 -6.53
CA PRO A 82 2.98 6.51 -5.64
C PRO A 82 3.57 5.26 -6.30
N GLU A 83 3.33 5.07 -7.59
CA GLU A 83 3.85 3.97 -8.40
C GLU A 83 5.37 4.01 -8.59
N LYS A 84 5.97 5.20 -8.55
CA LYS A 84 7.42 5.40 -8.56
C LYS A 84 8.03 5.51 -7.16
N GLY A 85 7.19 5.71 -6.15
CA GLY A 85 7.58 5.89 -4.75
C GLY A 85 8.61 7.00 -4.55
N TYR A 86 9.55 6.79 -3.63
CA TYR A 86 10.62 7.75 -3.30
C TYR A 86 11.65 8.05 -4.43
N SER A 87 11.50 7.43 -5.60
CA SER A 87 12.30 7.72 -6.78
C SER A 87 11.65 8.74 -7.72
N GLY A 88 10.33 8.95 -7.60
CA GLY A 88 9.57 9.91 -8.41
C GLY A 88 9.60 11.33 -7.84
N ILE A 89 8.58 12.10 -8.20
CA ILE A 89 8.38 13.47 -7.68
C ILE A 89 7.97 13.42 -6.22
N LEU A 90 8.63 14.24 -5.40
CA LEU A 90 8.43 14.30 -3.95
C LEU A 90 8.04 15.70 -3.53
N ARG A 91 7.30 15.79 -2.42
CA ARG A 91 7.01 17.06 -1.77
C ARG A 91 6.96 16.98 -0.25
N TRP A 92 7.36 18.05 0.43
CA TRP A 92 7.21 18.15 1.87
C TRP A 92 5.86 18.76 2.23
N VAL A 93 5.08 18.05 3.05
CA VAL A 93 3.72 18.47 3.42
C VAL A 93 3.44 18.16 4.89
N CYS A 94 2.39 18.78 5.45
CA CYS A 94 1.92 18.41 6.79
C CYS A 94 1.25 17.02 6.77
N GLN A 95 1.13 16.37 7.93
CA GLN A 95 0.53 15.03 8.03
C GLN A 95 -0.92 14.96 7.49
N LYS A 96 -1.68 16.05 7.63
CA LYS A 96 -3.03 16.19 7.06
C LYS A 96 -3.02 16.15 5.52
N ALA A 97 -2.13 16.91 4.89
CA ALA A 97 -2.00 16.95 3.44
C ALA A 97 -1.38 15.67 2.85
N ASN A 98 -0.59 14.93 3.64
CA ASN A 98 -0.05 13.62 3.28
C ASN A 98 -1.09 12.48 3.34
N ASN A 99 -2.39 12.78 3.55
CA ASN A 99 -3.48 11.80 3.73
C ASN A 99 -3.16 10.66 4.71
N SER A 100 -2.29 10.92 5.70
CA SER A 100 -1.82 9.88 6.62
C SER A 100 -2.82 9.55 7.74
N GLY A 101 -4.00 10.19 7.73
CA GLY A 101 -5.09 9.97 8.70
C GLY A 101 -4.79 10.41 10.13
N LEU A 102 -3.57 10.87 10.41
CA LEU A 102 -3.07 11.19 11.74
C LEU A 102 -2.53 12.62 11.73
N GLY A 103 -2.98 13.45 12.69
CA GLY A 103 -2.37 14.74 12.98
C GLY A 103 -3.08 15.99 12.43
N THR A 104 -2.89 17.10 13.12
CA THR A 104 -3.37 18.43 12.74
C THR A 104 -2.37 19.12 11.83
N CYS A 105 -2.84 20.02 10.95
CA CYS A 105 -1.96 20.84 10.11
C CYS A 105 -1.10 21.85 10.90
N GLY A 106 -1.35 22.00 12.21
CA GLY A 106 -0.66 22.94 13.10
C GLY A 106 -1.03 24.39 12.81
N LYS A 107 -0.66 24.88 11.63
CA LYS A 107 -0.90 26.25 11.13
C LYS A 107 -1.04 26.35 9.60
N CYS A 108 -1.14 25.20 8.91
CA CYS A 108 -1.27 25.13 7.45
C CYS A 108 -2.74 25.20 6.99
#